data_AF-A0A2H0HEB3-F1
#
_entry.id   AF-A0A2H0HEB3-F1
#
_cell.length_a   1.000
_cell.length_b   1.000
_cell.length_c   1.000
_cell.angle_alpha   90.00
_cell.angle_beta   90.00
_cell.angle_gamma   90.00
#
_symmetry.space_group_name_H-M   'P 1'
#
loop_
_entity.id
_entity.type
_entity.pdbx_description
1 polymer ?
#
loop_
_entity_poly.entity_id
_entity_poly.type
_entity_poly.pdbx_seq_one_letter_code
_entity_poly.pdbx_strand_id
1 'polypeptide(L)'
;MSISQKNLREILEKLNIEQLNPMQEDAQLVIESNSDIVLLSPTGTGKTLAFLLPVIAGLDTDSNEVQVLILVPSRELAIQIEQVIREMGTGFKTNAVYGGRAGSQDKIDLKHRPAILIGTPGRVADHFRKESFPTEQIHTLVLDEFDKSLEIGFESEMIEIVDSLPNLQKRILTSATQRSDIPAFVGLRNPAIIDYLHEKISELTVKTISSPSKDKRQTLVDAIHHLGNQPGIVFCNFKDTIQEVSDFLSENNIGHGCFHGGMEQQDRERSLIKFRNGTYQIIVATDLAARGIDVPEIKFIIHYQLPKHDHEFIHRNGRTARMHSEGTAYVLISENEYLPDFIRPDHFREELVKQDKGYVQPVSTWETLYITGGRRDKISKGDIAGLFLKQGGLENEELGLIEIKQDCAFVAVKAQKADEVIRLTNNSKLKKKKVRVSLI
;
A
#
# COMPACT_ATOMS: atom_id res chain seq x y z
N MET A 1 33.01 -4.67 -5.46
CA MET A 1 32.67 -5.51 -4.29
C MET A 1 31.66 -6.52 -4.77
N SER A 2 31.99 -7.81 -4.71
CA SER A 2 31.08 -8.90 -5.07
C SER A 2 29.82 -8.78 -4.19
N ILE A 3 28.67 -8.58 -4.83
CA ILE A 3 27.37 -8.61 -4.16
C ILE A 3 27.10 -10.09 -3.95
N SER A 4 27.39 -10.61 -2.74
CA SER A 4 27.01 -11.97 -2.39
C SER A 4 25.49 -12.07 -2.50
N GLN A 5 25.01 -12.84 -3.48
CA GLN A 5 23.59 -13.15 -3.59
C GLN A 5 23.12 -13.80 -2.29
N LYS A 6 22.04 -13.27 -1.73
CA LYS A 6 21.44 -13.85 -0.54
C LYS A 6 20.71 -15.14 -0.91
N ASN A 7 20.93 -16.18 -0.14
CA ASN A 7 20.07 -17.38 -0.22
C ASN A 7 18.67 -17.09 0.36
N LEU A 8 17.71 -17.98 0.11
CA LEU A 8 16.32 -17.85 0.59
C LEU A 8 16.25 -17.57 2.09
N ARG A 9 17.04 -18.31 2.89
CA ARG A 9 17.07 -18.15 4.35
C ARG A 9 17.49 -16.74 4.78
N GLU A 10 18.54 -16.19 4.17
CA GLU A 10 19.02 -14.84 4.46
C GLU A 10 18.04 -13.72 4.04
N ILE A 11 17.15 -14.01 3.10
CA ILE A 11 16.05 -13.12 2.71
C ILE A 11 14.95 -13.19 3.78
N LEU A 12 14.53 -14.39 4.18
CA LEU A 12 13.50 -14.58 5.20
C LEU A 12 13.91 -14.01 6.56
N GLU A 13 15.17 -14.22 6.98
CA GLU A 13 15.73 -13.63 8.21
C GLU A 13 15.68 -12.10 8.17
N LYS A 14 15.93 -11.47 7.01
CA LYS A 14 15.83 -10.00 6.86
C LYS A 14 14.41 -9.47 6.93
N LEU A 15 13.45 -10.25 6.42
CA LEU A 15 12.04 -9.92 6.45
C LEU A 15 11.39 -10.27 7.80
N ASN A 16 12.13 -10.88 8.73
CA ASN A 16 11.62 -11.44 9.98
C ASN A 16 10.50 -12.45 9.75
N ILE A 17 10.65 -13.30 8.73
CA ILE A 17 9.72 -14.38 8.41
C ILE A 17 10.36 -15.69 8.85
N GLU A 18 9.70 -16.40 9.79
CA GLU A 18 10.20 -17.68 10.30
C GLU A 18 10.04 -18.80 9.26
N GLN A 19 8.87 -18.87 8.61
CA GLN A 19 8.56 -19.85 7.59
C GLN A 19 7.61 -19.27 6.54
N LEU A 20 7.70 -19.77 5.30
CA LEU A 20 6.71 -19.53 4.26
C LEU A 20 5.36 -20.16 4.61
N ASN A 21 4.28 -19.55 4.15
CA ASN A 21 2.95 -20.15 4.24
C ASN A 21 2.70 -21.15 3.07
N PRO A 22 1.66 -22.01 3.14
CA PRO A 22 1.41 -23.02 2.11
C PRO A 22 1.31 -22.45 0.68
N MET A 23 0.63 -21.32 0.52
CA MET A 23 0.53 -20.62 -0.77
C MET A 23 1.91 -20.17 -1.30
N GLN A 24 2.81 -19.70 -0.43
CA GLN A 24 4.16 -19.29 -0.81
C GLN A 24 5.05 -20.49 -1.15
N GLU A 25 4.92 -21.60 -0.43
CA GLU A 25 5.64 -22.85 -0.71
C GLU A 25 5.20 -23.44 -2.07
N ASP A 26 3.89 -23.51 -2.33
CA ASP A 26 3.34 -23.95 -3.61
C ASP A 26 3.76 -23.01 -4.76
N ALA A 27 3.65 -21.69 -4.55
CA ALA A 27 4.06 -20.71 -5.55
C ALA A 27 5.54 -20.86 -5.91
N GLN A 28 6.42 -21.14 -4.95
CA GLN A 28 7.83 -21.37 -5.23
C GLN A 28 8.02 -22.56 -6.18
N LEU A 29 7.41 -23.71 -5.87
CA LEU A 29 7.55 -24.93 -6.69
C LEU A 29 6.93 -24.78 -8.08
N VAL A 30 5.73 -24.23 -8.16
CA VAL A 30 4.99 -24.10 -9.43
C VAL A 30 5.60 -23.03 -10.33
N ILE A 31 6.01 -21.88 -9.78
CA ILE A 31 6.62 -20.81 -10.58
C ILE A 31 7.98 -21.25 -11.12
N GLU A 32 8.78 -22.02 -10.37
CA GLU A 32 10.06 -22.55 -10.87
C GLU A 32 9.87 -23.50 -12.07
N SER A 33 8.82 -24.34 -12.03
CA SER A 33 8.61 -25.44 -12.99
C SER A 33 7.71 -25.10 -14.19
N ASN A 34 7.00 -23.98 -14.18
CA ASN A 34 6.03 -23.60 -15.22
C ASN A 34 6.36 -22.25 -15.87
N SER A 35 5.96 -22.09 -17.14
CA SER A 35 6.10 -20.84 -17.88
C SER A 35 4.95 -19.88 -17.63
N ASP A 36 3.72 -20.37 -17.56
CA ASP A 36 2.52 -19.55 -17.36
C ASP A 36 1.82 -19.97 -16.07
N ILE A 37 1.58 -19.00 -15.18
CA ILE A 37 1.04 -19.23 -13.84
C ILE A 37 -0.11 -18.27 -13.55
N VAL A 38 -1.17 -18.78 -12.93
CA VAL A 38 -2.26 -17.99 -12.35
C VAL A 38 -2.32 -18.28 -10.84
N LEU A 39 -2.02 -17.26 -10.02
CA LEU A 39 -2.08 -17.31 -8.57
C LEU A 39 -3.34 -16.57 -8.09
N LEU A 40 -4.33 -17.33 -7.62
CA LEU A 40 -5.58 -16.79 -7.08
C LEU A 40 -5.52 -16.82 -5.56
N SER A 41 -5.47 -15.65 -4.93
CA SER A 41 -5.45 -15.58 -3.47
C SER A 41 -5.98 -14.21 -3.00
N PRO A 42 -6.63 -14.12 -1.83
CA PRO A 42 -7.11 -12.86 -1.29
C PRO A 42 -6.00 -11.83 -1.05
N THR A 43 -6.36 -10.56 -0.89
CA THR A 43 -5.37 -9.54 -0.51
C THR A 43 -4.87 -9.79 0.91
N GLY A 44 -3.58 -9.54 1.17
CA GLY A 44 -3.00 -9.66 2.51
C GLY A 44 -2.50 -11.06 2.90
N THR A 45 -2.52 -12.02 1.97
CA THR A 45 -2.01 -13.41 2.16
C THR A 45 -0.52 -13.59 1.87
N GLY A 46 0.17 -12.50 1.48
CA GLY A 46 1.59 -12.54 1.14
C GLY A 46 1.89 -12.92 -0.32
N LYS A 47 0.95 -12.74 -1.25
CA LYS A 47 1.12 -12.96 -2.71
C LYS A 47 2.39 -12.34 -3.28
N THR A 48 2.73 -11.13 -2.83
CA THR A 48 3.92 -10.41 -3.29
C THR A 48 5.20 -11.22 -3.06
N LEU A 49 5.38 -11.79 -1.87
CA LEU A 49 6.54 -12.65 -1.62
C LEU A 49 6.47 -13.96 -2.39
N ALA A 50 5.27 -14.51 -2.57
CA ALA A 50 5.04 -15.77 -3.28
C ALA A 50 5.58 -15.74 -4.72
N PHE A 51 5.38 -14.64 -5.45
CA PHE A 51 5.96 -14.51 -6.79
C PHE A 51 7.38 -13.92 -6.79
N LEU A 52 7.72 -13.01 -5.86
CA LEU A 52 9.04 -12.36 -5.88
C LEU A 52 10.18 -13.32 -5.60
N LEU A 53 10.02 -14.27 -4.66
CA LEU A 53 11.07 -15.21 -4.27
C LEU A 53 11.57 -16.05 -5.47
N PRO A 54 10.71 -16.81 -6.20
CA PRO A 54 11.16 -17.58 -7.35
C PRO A 54 11.57 -16.70 -8.54
N VAL A 55 10.96 -15.53 -8.74
CA VAL A 55 11.35 -14.60 -9.82
C VAL A 55 12.77 -14.07 -9.61
N ILE A 56 13.11 -13.65 -8.40
CA ILE A 56 14.45 -13.15 -8.07
C ILE A 56 15.49 -14.25 -8.14
N ALA A 57 15.15 -15.47 -7.72
CA ALA A 57 16.05 -16.62 -7.81
C ALA A 57 16.45 -16.95 -9.26
N GLY A 58 15.59 -16.62 -10.24
CA GLY A 58 15.85 -16.81 -11.67
C GLY A 58 16.60 -15.68 -12.37
N LEU A 59 16.99 -14.60 -11.67
CA LEU A 59 17.68 -13.47 -12.28
C LEU A 59 19.16 -13.77 -12.57
N ASP A 60 19.63 -13.33 -13.74
CA ASP A 60 21.04 -13.34 -14.11
C ASP A 60 21.77 -12.14 -13.48
N THR A 61 22.85 -12.41 -12.75
CA THR A 61 23.69 -11.37 -12.12
C THR A 61 24.63 -10.66 -13.08
N ASP A 62 24.97 -11.28 -14.20
CA ASP A 62 25.92 -10.73 -15.16
C ASP A 62 25.22 -9.80 -16.17
N SER A 63 23.90 -9.86 -16.26
CA SER A 63 23.08 -8.98 -17.07
C SER A 63 22.90 -7.59 -16.43
N ASN A 64 23.13 -6.56 -17.24
CA ASN A 64 22.90 -5.15 -16.87
C ASN A 64 21.60 -4.59 -17.47
N GLU A 65 20.69 -5.46 -17.90
CA GLU A 65 19.45 -5.11 -18.57
C GLU A 65 18.23 -5.34 -17.67
N VAL A 66 17.07 -4.80 -18.08
CA VAL A 66 15.80 -5.11 -17.43
C VAL A 66 15.42 -6.55 -17.79
N GLN A 67 15.26 -7.40 -16.78
CA GLN A 67 14.96 -8.82 -16.94
C GLN A 67 13.51 -9.16 -16.59
N VAL A 68 12.94 -8.42 -15.64
CA VAL A 68 11.60 -8.64 -15.11
C VAL A 68 10.81 -7.34 -15.19
N LEU A 69 9.59 -7.43 -15.73
CA LEU A 69 8.60 -6.37 -15.67
C LEU A 69 7.45 -6.78 -14.75
N ILE A 70 7.14 -5.96 -13.76
CA ILE A 70 6.00 -6.14 -12.85
C ILE A 70 5.00 -5.01 -13.10
N LEU A 71 3.84 -5.33 -13.66
CA LEU A 71 2.74 -4.38 -13.84
C LEU A 71 1.79 -4.43 -12.65
N VAL A 72 1.40 -3.25 -12.19
CA VAL A 72 0.51 -3.07 -11.03
C VAL A 72 -0.55 -1.98 -11.30
N PRO A 73 -1.76 -2.09 -10.73
CA PRO A 73 -2.84 -1.13 -10.95
C PRO A 73 -2.62 0.24 -10.30
N SER A 74 -1.77 0.35 -9.26
CA SER A 74 -1.62 1.59 -8.50
C SER A 74 -0.16 1.97 -8.25
N ARG A 75 0.05 3.27 -8.01
CA ARG A 75 1.37 3.83 -7.67
C ARG A 75 1.84 3.31 -6.33
N GLU A 76 0.90 3.15 -5.40
CA GLU A 76 1.14 2.71 -4.02
C GLU A 76 1.63 1.27 -4.01
N LEU A 77 0.99 0.39 -4.78
CA LEU A 77 1.44 -1.00 -4.92
C LEU A 77 2.83 -1.07 -5.57
N ALA A 78 3.11 -0.22 -6.57
CA ALA A 78 4.43 -0.16 -7.19
C ALA A 78 5.54 0.18 -6.17
N ILE A 79 5.29 1.19 -5.33
CA ILE A 79 6.21 1.62 -4.26
C ILE A 79 6.36 0.53 -3.19
N GLN A 80 5.25 -0.12 -2.82
CA GLN A 80 5.24 -1.20 -1.83
C GLN A 80 6.10 -2.39 -2.29
N ILE A 81 5.92 -2.86 -3.52
CA ILE A 81 6.73 -3.95 -4.09
C ILE A 81 8.20 -3.54 -4.18
N GLU A 82 8.50 -2.31 -4.60
CA GLU A 82 9.88 -1.79 -4.64
C GLU A 82 10.53 -1.83 -3.25
N GLN A 83 9.78 -1.45 -2.22
CA GLN A 83 10.24 -1.48 -0.84
C GLN A 83 10.48 -2.91 -0.36
N VAL A 84 9.57 -3.85 -0.62
CA VAL A 84 9.74 -5.27 -0.27
C VAL A 84 11.01 -5.83 -0.88
N ILE A 85 11.24 -5.63 -2.19
CA ILE A 85 12.46 -6.12 -2.85
C ILE A 85 13.72 -5.49 -2.25
N ARG A 86 13.66 -4.21 -1.87
CA ARG A 86 14.77 -3.52 -1.22
C ARG A 86 15.06 -4.08 0.18
N GLU A 87 14.02 -4.44 0.94
CA GLU A 87 14.13 -5.06 2.26
C GLU A 87 14.68 -6.48 2.19
N MET A 88 14.29 -7.27 1.17
CA MET A 88 14.91 -8.56 0.86
C MET A 88 16.43 -8.43 0.69
N GLY A 89 16.89 -7.29 0.14
CA GLY A 89 18.29 -6.92 0.09
C GLY A 89 19.12 -7.84 -0.79
N THR A 90 18.52 -8.31 -1.88
CA THR A 90 19.04 -9.31 -2.83
C THR A 90 20.23 -8.81 -3.65
N GLY A 91 20.43 -7.49 -3.66
CA GLY A 91 21.52 -6.83 -4.39
C GLY A 91 21.16 -6.45 -5.83
N PHE A 92 20.05 -6.95 -6.35
CA PHE A 92 19.51 -6.50 -7.62
C PHE A 92 18.96 -5.08 -7.51
N LYS A 93 19.24 -4.27 -8.53
CA LYS A 93 18.65 -2.94 -8.64
C LYS A 93 17.20 -3.05 -9.09
N THR A 94 16.32 -2.37 -8.38
CA THR A 94 14.88 -2.29 -8.68
C THR A 94 14.44 -0.84 -8.73
N ASN A 95 13.62 -0.49 -9.71
CA ASN A 95 12.99 0.83 -9.79
C ASN A 95 11.49 0.70 -10.02
N ALA A 96 10.69 1.58 -9.41
CA ALA A 96 9.29 1.77 -9.74
C ALA A 96 9.06 3.00 -10.64
N VAL A 97 8.26 2.86 -11.70
CA VAL A 97 7.83 3.92 -12.62
C VAL A 97 6.31 4.06 -12.63
N TYR A 98 5.82 5.26 -12.35
CA TYR A 98 4.39 5.52 -12.27
C TYR A 98 4.08 7.00 -12.53
N GLY A 99 2.82 7.30 -12.87
CA GLY A 99 2.36 8.67 -13.13
C GLY A 99 2.50 9.60 -11.91
N GLY A 100 2.57 10.92 -12.13
CA GLY A 100 2.71 11.90 -11.05
C GLY A 100 4.15 12.11 -10.54
N ARG A 101 5.12 11.34 -11.05
CA ARG A 101 6.55 11.56 -10.84
C ARG A 101 7.16 12.39 -11.99
N ALA A 102 8.10 13.27 -11.68
CA ALA A 102 8.81 14.05 -12.69
C ALA A 102 9.57 13.12 -13.64
N GLY A 103 9.34 13.23 -14.96
CA GLY A 103 9.98 12.36 -15.95
C GLY A 103 11.51 12.49 -16.03
N SER A 104 12.07 13.59 -15.52
CA SER A 104 13.52 13.74 -15.32
C SER A 104 14.08 12.71 -14.33
N GLN A 105 13.30 12.33 -13.31
CA GLN A 105 13.73 11.37 -12.30
C GLN A 105 13.78 9.96 -12.90
N ASP A 106 12.78 9.56 -13.70
CA ASP A 106 12.79 8.25 -14.38
C ASP A 106 13.99 8.13 -15.32
N LYS A 107 14.32 9.19 -16.07
CA LYS A 107 15.52 9.22 -16.93
C LYS A 107 16.82 9.01 -16.16
N ILE A 108 16.94 9.62 -14.98
CA ILE A 108 18.11 9.45 -14.11
C ILE A 108 18.17 8.02 -13.58
N ASP A 109 17.04 7.49 -13.13
CA ASP A 109 16.98 6.19 -12.48
C ASP A 109 17.20 5.03 -13.46
N LEU A 110 16.75 5.19 -14.70
CA LEU A 110 16.92 4.24 -15.82
C LEU A 110 18.25 4.38 -16.55
N LYS A 111 19.04 5.44 -16.29
CA LYS A 111 20.40 5.59 -16.85
C LYS A 111 21.30 4.40 -16.52
N HIS A 112 21.13 3.84 -15.32
CA HIS A 112 21.65 2.52 -14.96
C HIS A 112 20.44 1.60 -14.84
N ARG A 113 20.29 0.65 -15.75
CA ARG A 113 19.06 -0.14 -15.85
C ARG A 113 18.88 -1.01 -14.60
N PRO A 114 17.67 -1.06 -14.02
CA PRO A 114 17.35 -2.01 -12.96
C PRO A 114 17.16 -3.41 -13.55
N ALA A 115 17.48 -4.47 -12.80
CA ALA A 115 17.12 -5.83 -13.20
C ALA A 115 15.60 -6.06 -13.15
N ILE A 116 14.92 -5.36 -12.24
CA ILE A 116 13.48 -5.44 -12.03
C ILE A 116 12.87 -4.05 -12.21
N LEU A 117 11.95 -3.93 -13.17
CA LEU A 117 11.14 -2.73 -13.37
C LEU A 117 9.72 -2.98 -12.89
N ILE A 118 9.23 -2.15 -11.97
CA ILE A 118 7.84 -2.17 -11.51
C ILE A 118 7.15 -0.95 -12.08
N GLY A 119 5.91 -1.05 -12.53
CA GLY A 119 5.19 0.15 -12.91
C GLY A 119 3.71 0.02 -13.19
N THR A 120 3.05 1.16 -13.24
CA THR A 120 1.65 1.25 -13.68
C THR A 120 1.60 1.18 -15.22
N PRO A 121 0.64 0.44 -15.82
CA PRO A 121 0.59 0.22 -17.27
C PRO A 121 0.77 1.49 -18.11
N GLY A 122 0.02 2.56 -17.83
CA GLY A 122 0.15 3.81 -18.58
C GLY A 122 1.56 4.42 -18.59
N ARG A 123 2.30 4.34 -17.48
CA ARG A 123 3.66 4.88 -17.42
C ARG A 123 4.69 3.97 -18.10
N VAL A 124 4.49 2.65 -18.03
CA VAL A 124 5.36 1.69 -18.70
C VAL A 124 5.18 1.77 -20.21
N ALA A 125 3.94 1.80 -20.70
CA ALA A 125 3.62 1.99 -22.11
C ALA A 125 4.27 3.28 -22.65
N ASP A 126 4.17 4.39 -21.90
CA ASP A 126 4.86 5.64 -22.25
C ASP A 126 6.39 5.50 -22.43
N HIS A 127 7.04 4.65 -21.63
CA HIS A 127 8.47 4.38 -21.76
C HIS A 127 8.80 3.52 -22.98
N PHE A 128 7.93 2.56 -23.30
CA PHE A 128 8.05 1.70 -24.48
C PHE A 128 7.86 2.50 -25.77
N ARG A 129 6.82 3.34 -25.86
CA ARG A 129 6.59 4.27 -26.99
C ARG A 129 7.78 5.20 -27.27
N LYS A 130 8.48 5.59 -26.21
CA LYS A 130 9.66 6.46 -26.28
C LYS A 130 10.97 5.70 -26.46
N GLU A 131 10.93 4.38 -26.53
CA GLU A 131 12.10 3.49 -26.62
C GLU A 131 13.14 3.84 -25.55
N SER A 132 12.67 4.08 -24.31
CA SER A 132 13.53 4.58 -23.23
C SER A 132 14.60 3.57 -22.80
N PHE A 133 14.37 2.29 -23.04
CA PHE A 133 15.27 1.17 -22.80
C PHE A 133 14.88 -0.03 -23.68
N PRO A 134 15.83 -0.95 -23.99
CA PRO A 134 15.57 -2.17 -24.74
C PRO A 134 14.65 -3.13 -23.97
N THR A 135 13.75 -3.80 -24.67
CA THR A 135 12.80 -4.77 -24.08
C THR A 135 13.18 -6.22 -24.33
N GLU A 136 14.22 -6.46 -25.13
CA GLU A 136 14.63 -7.79 -25.61
C GLU A 136 15.09 -8.72 -24.49
N GLN A 137 15.58 -8.18 -23.37
CA GLN A 137 16.05 -8.96 -22.22
C GLN A 137 14.98 -9.16 -21.15
N ILE A 138 13.75 -8.67 -21.38
CA ILE A 138 12.63 -8.90 -20.46
C ILE A 138 12.04 -10.28 -20.76
N HIS A 139 12.39 -11.25 -19.92
CA HIS A 139 11.95 -12.64 -20.08
C HIS A 139 10.77 -13.01 -19.18
N THR A 140 10.51 -12.20 -18.15
CA THR A 140 9.44 -12.45 -17.17
C THR A 140 8.52 -11.24 -17.04
N LEU A 141 7.21 -11.49 -17.14
CA LEU A 141 6.15 -10.53 -16.89
C LEU A 141 5.31 -10.99 -15.70
N VAL A 142 5.15 -10.10 -14.72
CA VAL A 142 4.21 -10.28 -13.62
C VAL A 142 3.07 -9.27 -13.77
N LEU A 143 1.84 -9.74 -13.69
CA LEU A 143 0.62 -8.93 -13.64
C LEU A 143 0.01 -9.10 -12.25
N ASP A 144 0.33 -8.18 -11.32
CA ASP A 144 -0.15 -8.25 -9.93
C ASP A 144 -1.44 -7.43 -9.77
N GLU A 145 -2.45 -7.99 -9.09
CA GLU A 145 -3.82 -7.45 -9.05
C GLU A 145 -4.37 -7.21 -10.48
N PHE A 146 -4.34 -8.26 -11.33
CA PHE A 146 -4.67 -8.17 -12.76
C PHE A 146 -6.13 -7.79 -13.02
N ASP A 147 -7.07 -8.43 -12.33
CA ASP A 147 -8.50 -8.10 -12.35
C ASP A 147 -8.71 -6.59 -12.17
N LYS A 148 -7.91 -6.01 -11.28
CA LYS A 148 -8.01 -4.59 -11.00
C LYS A 148 -7.44 -3.69 -12.07
N SER A 149 -6.39 -4.11 -12.75
CA SER A 149 -5.85 -3.36 -13.89
C SER A 149 -6.89 -3.25 -15.02
N LEU A 150 -7.70 -4.30 -15.23
CA LEU A 150 -8.83 -4.26 -16.17
C LEU A 150 -9.95 -3.34 -15.71
N GLU A 151 -10.35 -3.38 -14.44
CA GLU A 151 -11.39 -2.50 -13.89
C GLU A 151 -11.04 -1.01 -13.99
N ILE A 152 -9.75 -0.65 -13.97
CA ILE A 152 -9.28 0.74 -14.13
C ILE A 152 -9.27 1.16 -15.62
N GLY A 153 -9.35 0.20 -16.54
CA GLY A 153 -9.31 0.44 -17.97
C GLY A 153 -7.89 0.48 -18.55
N PHE A 154 -6.91 -0.21 -17.93
CA PHE A 154 -5.54 -0.31 -18.48
C PHE A 154 -5.37 -1.36 -19.57
N GLU A 155 -6.46 -1.90 -20.11
CA GLU A 155 -6.43 -2.99 -21.09
C GLU A 155 -5.60 -2.62 -22.33
N SER A 156 -5.84 -1.44 -22.91
CA SER A 156 -5.10 -0.96 -24.09
C SER A 156 -3.60 -0.88 -23.87
N GLU A 157 -3.18 -0.34 -22.73
CA GLU A 157 -1.79 -0.16 -22.38
C GLU A 157 -1.12 -1.49 -22.07
N MET A 158 -1.84 -2.44 -21.46
CA MET A 158 -1.31 -3.78 -21.23
C MET A 158 -1.12 -4.55 -22.53
N ILE A 159 -2.05 -4.45 -23.49
CA ILE A 159 -1.90 -5.03 -24.84
C ILE A 159 -0.61 -4.52 -25.48
N GLU A 160 -0.44 -3.20 -25.53
CA GLU A 160 0.75 -2.56 -26.11
C GLU A 160 2.05 -3.02 -25.46
N ILE A 161 2.06 -3.14 -24.12
CA ILE A 161 3.22 -3.62 -23.39
C ILE A 161 3.53 -5.06 -23.75
N VAL A 162 2.55 -5.97 -23.72
CA VAL A 162 2.78 -7.40 -24.02
C VAL A 162 3.28 -7.58 -25.45
N ASP A 163 2.71 -6.85 -26.42
CA ASP A 163 3.13 -6.90 -27.83
C ASP A 163 4.57 -6.41 -28.04
N SER A 164 5.09 -5.58 -27.12
CA SER A 164 6.46 -5.04 -27.15
C SER A 164 7.50 -5.93 -26.45
N LEU A 165 7.11 -7.11 -25.96
CA LEU A 165 7.98 -8.06 -25.24
C LEU A 165 8.25 -9.32 -26.08
N PRO A 166 9.23 -9.30 -27.00
CA PRO A 166 9.42 -10.38 -27.98
C PRO A 166 9.92 -11.70 -27.39
N ASN A 167 10.65 -11.65 -26.26
CA ASN A 167 11.33 -12.81 -25.67
C ASN A 167 10.70 -13.28 -24.36
N LEU A 168 9.39 -13.07 -24.20
CA LEU A 168 8.70 -13.40 -22.96
C LEU A 168 8.53 -14.91 -22.77
N GLN A 169 9.23 -15.45 -21.78
CA GLN A 169 9.28 -16.88 -21.44
C GLN A 169 8.41 -17.23 -20.24
N LYS A 170 8.21 -16.29 -19.32
CA LYS A 170 7.46 -16.51 -18.08
C LYS A 170 6.40 -15.44 -17.85
N ARG A 171 5.17 -15.87 -17.56
CA ARG A 171 4.04 -15.01 -17.21
C ARG A 171 3.45 -15.44 -15.88
N ILE A 172 3.35 -14.50 -14.95
CA ILE A 172 2.74 -14.74 -13.63
C ILE A 172 1.60 -13.74 -13.48
N LEU A 173 0.38 -14.25 -13.36
CA LEU A 173 -0.81 -13.44 -13.11
C LEU A 173 -1.25 -13.67 -11.66
N THR A 174 -1.45 -12.61 -10.90
CA THR A 174 -2.10 -12.69 -9.60
C THR A 174 -3.47 -12.01 -9.65
N SER A 175 -4.43 -12.59 -8.94
CA SER A 175 -5.78 -12.04 -8.82
C SER A 175 -6.38 -12.37 -7.46
N ALA A 176 -7.26 -11.49 -6.98
CA ALA A 176 -8.07 -11.75 -5.79
C ALA A 176 -9.44 -12.33 -6.14
N THR A 177 -9.76 -12.47 -7.43
CA THR A 177 -11.03 -13.00 -7.92
C THR A 177 -10.84 -13.99 -9.07
N GLN A 178 -11.75 -14.97 -9.18
CA GLN A 178 -11.78 -15.96 -10.27
C GLN A 178 -12.65 -15.51 -11.46
N ARG A 179 -13.41 -14.41 -11.33
CA ARG A 179 -14.53 -14.09 -12.23
C ARG A 179 -14.15 -13.41 -13.54
N SER A 180 -12.90 -13.00 -13.71
CA SER A 180 -12.43 -12.36 -14.95
C SER A 180 -11.92 -13.43 -15.91
N ASP A 181 -12.61 -13.60 -17.04
CA ASP A 181 -12.04 -14.30 -18.18
C ASP A 181 -10.69 -13.64 -18.49
N ILE A 182 -9.60 -14.41 -18.41
CA ILE A 182 -8.27 -13.87 -18.69
C ILE A 182 -8.22 -13.53 -20.18
N PRO A 183 -8.07 -12.25 -20.55
CA PRO A 183 -8.09 -11.85 -21.95
C PRO A 183 -6.97 -12.53 -22.75
N ALA A 184 -7.27 -12.84 -24.01
CA ALA A 184 -6.34 -13.54 -24.90
C ALA A 184 -5.00 -12.80 -25.09
N PHE A 185 -4.98 -11.47 -24.97
CA PHE A 185 -3.77 -10.67 -25.13
C PHE A 185 -2.71 -10.97 -24.07
N VAL A 186 -3.09 -11.51 -22.90
CA VAL A 186 -2.10 -11.90 -21.87
C VAL A 186 -1.19 -13.01 -22.41
N GLY A 187 -1.71 -13.85 -23.30
CA GLY A 187 -0.94 -14.87 -24.00
C GLY A 187 -0.55 -16.07 -23.16
N LEU A 188 -1.32 -16.39 -22.10
CA LEU A 188 -1.12 -17.60 -21.29
C LEU A 188 -1.44 -18.86 -22.11
N ARG A 189 -0.59 -19.89 -21.99
CA ARG A 189 -0.74 -21.19 -22.65
C ARG A 189 -0.75 -22.30 -21.60
N ASN A 190 -1.91 -22.90 -21.37
CA ASN A 190 -2.11 -23.96 -20.37
C ASN A 190 -1.51 -23.59 -18.98
N PRO A 191 -1.97 -22.48 -18.37
CA PRO A 191 -1.35 -21.98 -17.15
C PRO A 191 -1.55 -22.95 -15.98
N ALA A 192 -0.52 -23.08 -15.14
CA ALA A 192 -0.66 -23.74 -13.84
C ALA A 192 -1.47 -22.82 -12.91
N ILE A 193 -2.55 -23.35 -12.32
CA ILE A 193 -3.43 -22.59 -11.42
C ILE A 193 -3.13 -22.96 -9.97
N ILE A 194 -2.82 -21.95 -9.17
CA ILE A 194 -2.63 -22.05 -7.72
C ILE A 194 -3.81 -21.31 -7.08
N ASP A 195 -4.79 -22.05 -6.55
CA ASP A 195 -6.04 -21.47 -6.05
C ASP A 195 -6.16 -21.57 -4.52
N TYR A 196 -6.11 -20.40 -3.90
CA TYR A 196 -6.19 -20.16 -2.46
C TYR A 196 -7.33 -19.17 -2.12
N LEU A 197 -8.31 -18.97 -3.02
CA LEU A 197 -9.44 -18.05 -2.78
C LEU A 197 -10.36 -18.50 -1.64
N HIS A 198 -10.40 -19.81 -1.38
CA HIS A 198 -11.30 -20.43 -0.40
C HIS A 198 -10.62 -20.74 0.94
N GLU A 199 -9.32 -20.50 1.09
CA GLU A 199 -8.70 -20.60 2.41
C GLU A 199 -9.30 -19.54 3.32
N LYS A 200 -9.77 -19.96 4.50
CA LYS A 200 -10.42 -19.10 5.48
C LYS A 200 -9.49 -17.97 5.88
N ILE A 201 -9.62 -16.82 5.23
CA ILE A 201 -9.31 -15.55 5.88
C ILE A 201 -10.14 -15.56 7.17
N SER A 202 -9.50 -15.30 8.31
CA SER A 202 -10.16 -15.13 9.61
C SER A 202 -11.53 -14.48 9.40
N GLU A 203 -12.61 -15.11 9.88
CA GLU A 203 -13.98 -14.65 9.63
C GLU A 203 -14.10 -13.18 10.02
N LEU A 204 -14.06 -12.30 9.03
CA LEU A 204 -14.18 -10.87 9.25
C LEU A 204 -15.53 -10.63 9.92
N THR A 205 -15.51 -10.04 11.11
CA THR A 205 -16.75 -9.67 11.76
C THR A 205 -17.34 -8.48 11.02
N VAL A 206 -18.47 -8.68 10.35
CA VAL A 206 -19.23 -7.60 9.71
C VAL A 206 -20.39 -7.21 10.62
N LYS A 207 -20.50 -5.91 10.89
CA LYS A 207 -21.56 -5.31 11.71
C LYS A 207 -22.23 -4.17 10.97
N THR A 208 -23.48 -3.88 11.34
CA THR A 208 -24.23 -2.73 10.83
C THR A 208 -24.32 -1.64 11.88
N ILE A 209 -24.31 -0.38 11.45
CA ILE A 209 -24.61 0.78 12.28
C ILE A 209 -25.77 1.51 11.62
N SER A 210 -26.91 1.55 12.30
CA SER A 210 -28.12 2.19 11.81
C SER A 210 -28.02 3.71 11.93
N SER A 211 -28.20 4.42 10.82
CA SER A 211 -28.28 5.88 10.76
C SER A 211 -29.76 6.31 10.73
N PRO A 212 -30.19 7.19 11.64
CA PRO A 212 -31.57 7.68 11.69
C PRO A 212 -31.91 8.62 10.52
N SER A 213 -30.90 9.00 9.72
CA SER A 213 -31.07 9.94 8.61
C SER A 213 -30.30 9.46 7.38
N LYS A 214 -30.71 9.93 6.19
CA LYS A 214 -29.97 9.71 4.94
C LYS A 214 -28.59 10.35 4.97
N ASP A 215 -28.45 11.46 5.69
CA ASP A 215 -27.16 12.05 6.00
C ASP A 215 -26.51 11.24 7.13
N LYS A 216 -25.46 10.51 6.79
CA LYS A 216 -24.77 9.58 7.69
C LYS A 216 -23.60 10.24 8.43
N ARG A 217 -23.35 11.53 8.22
CA ARG A 217 -22.15 12.23 8.76
C ARG A 217 -22.13 12.24 10.29
N GLN A 218 -23.24 12.54 10.94
CA GLN A 218 -23.31 12.50 12.41
C GLN A 218 -23.12 11.06 12.93
N THR A 219 -23.76 10.08 12.30
CA THR A 219 -23.59 8.67 12.65
C THR A 219 -22.15 8.20 12.49
N LEU A 220 -21.42 8.71 11.49
CA LEU A 220 -20.00 8.45 11.32
C LEU A 220 -19.17 9.01 12.48
N VAL A 221 -19.44 10.24 12.92
CA VAL A 221 -18.78 10.84 14.09
C VAL A 221 -19.05 10.00 15.34
N ASP A 222 -20.30 9.65 15.60
CA ASP A 222 -20.70 8.84 16.74
C ASP A 222 -20.01 7.46 16.71
N ALA A 223 -19.95 6.83 15.53
CA ALA A 223 -19.25 5.57 15.33
C ALA A 223 -17.74 5.68 15.61
N ILE A 224 -17.08 6.71 15.08
CA ILE A 224 -15.65 6.96 15.31
C ILE A 224 -15.38 7.19 16.80
N HIS A 225 -16.24 7.93 17.50
CA HIS A 225 -16.15 8.14 18.95
C HIS A 225 -16.28 6.83 19.74
N HIS A 226 -17.25 5.99 19.37
CA HIS A 226 -17.45 4.68 20.00
C HIS A 226 -16.27 3.73 19.79
N LEU A 227 -15.66 3.75 18.61
CA LEU A 227 -14.48 2.94 18.28
C LEU A 227 -13.19 3.49 18.93
N GLY A 228 -13.19 4.77 19.29
CA GLY A 228 -12.09 5.45 19.96
C GLY A 228 -10.86 5.66 19.07
N ASN A 229 -9.69 5.74 19.70
CA ASN A 229 -8.42 6.04 19.03
C ASN A 229 -7.77 4.76 18.45
N GLN A 230 -8.49 4.07 17.57
CA GLN A 230 -8.01 2.89 16.83
C GLN A 230 -7.81 3.21 15.34
N PRO A 231 -6.81 2.61 14.67
CA PRO A 231 -6.55 2.86 13.26
C PRO A 231 -7.66 2.26 12.37
N GLY A 232 -8.27 3.10 11.54
CA GLY A 232 -9.41 2.72 10.71
C GLY A 232 -9.46 3.42 9.34
N ILE A 233 -10.19 2.81 8.41
CA ILE A 233 -10.44 3.37 7.08
C ILE A 233 -11.94 3.60 6.90
N VAL A 234 -12.32 4.81 6.49
CA VAL A 234 -13.67 5.18 6.09
C VAL A 234 -13.75 5.21 4.56
N PHE A 235 -14.52 4.29 3.98
CA PHE A 235 -14.69 4.21 2.53
C PHE A 235 -15.86 5.04 2.02
N CYS A 236 -15.55 5.92 1.09
CA CYS A 236 -16.49 6.68 0.27
C CYS A 236 -16.33 6.29 -1.20
N ASN A 237 -17.38 6.44 -2.01
CA ASN A 237 -17.33 6.07 -3.43
C ASN A 237 -16.79 7.21 -4.30
N PHE A 238 -16.99 8.47 -3.88
CA PHE A 238 -16.68 9.65 -4.68
C PHE A 238 -15.76 10.61 -3.93
N LYS A 239 -14.94 11.35 -4.69
CA LYS A 239 -14.03 12.37 -4.15
C LYS A 239 -14.77 13.51 -3.44
N ASP A 240 -15.94 13.90 -3.95
CA ASP A 240 -16.72 15.00 -3.40
C ASP A 240 -17.30 14.60 -2.03
N THR A 241 -17.75 13.35 -1.88
CA THR A 241 -18.13 12.77 -0.58
C THR A 241 -16.97 12.81 0.42
N ILE A 242 -15.74 12.52 -0.03
CA ILE A 242 -14.57 12.56 0.85
C ILE A 242 -14.36 13.97 1.39
N GLN A 243 -14.51 15.00 0.54
CA GLN A 243 -14.39 16.38 0.98
C GLN A 243 -15.48 16.73 2.00
N GLU A 244 -16.73 16.40 1.72
CA GLU A 244 -17.85 16.65 2.64
C GLU A 244 -17.68 15.96 4.00
N VAL A 245 -17.21 14.70 3.99
CA VAL A 245 -16.90 13.95 5.21
C VAL A 245 -15.70 14.58 5.92
N SER A 246 -14.66 14.99 5.19
CA SER A 246 -13.45 15.59 5.74
C SER A 246 -13.73 16.92 6.44
N ASP A 247 -14.52 17.79 5.82
CA ASP A 247 -14.93 19.06 6.39
C ASP A 247 -15.71 18.82 7.68
N PHE A 248 -16.68 17.89 7.66
CA PHE A 248 -17.49 17.56 8.84
C PHE A 248 -16.66 16.93 9.98
N LEU A 249 -15.71 16.05 9.68
CA LEU A 249 -14.79 15.50 10.68
C LEU A 249 -13.89 16.59 11.28
N SER A 250 -13.44 17.55 10.46
CA SER A 250 -12.64 18.69 10.92
C SER A 250 -13.41 19.61 11.85
N GLU A 251 -14.68 19.91 11.52
CA GLU A 251 -15.59 20.69 12.38
C GLU A 251 -15.82 20.01 13.74
N ASN A 252 -15.74 18.69 13.78
CA ASN A 252 -15.83 17.89 15.00
C ASN A 252 -14.47 17.60 15.67
N ASN A 253 -13.38 18.26 15.23
CA ASN A 253 -12.02 18.10 15.76
C ASN A 253 -11.47 16.66 15.67
N ILE A 254 -11.87 15.90 14.65
CA ILE A 254 -11.37 14.54 14.41
C ILE A 254 -10.21 14.60 13.43
N GLY A 255 -9.01 14.29 13.90
CA GLY A 255 -7.81 14.19 13.06
C GLY A 255 -7.89 13.03 12.07
N HIS A 256 -7.82 13.32 10.78
CA HIS A 256 -7.92 12.32 9.72
C HIS A 256 -7.09 12.71 8.50
N GLY A 257 -6.70 11.71 7.71
CA GLY A 257 -6.11 11.89 6.39
C GLY A 257 -7.13 11.62 5.28
N CYS A 258 -7.03 12.33 4.16
CA CYS A 258 -7.77 11.99 2.94
C CYS A 258 -6.89 11.16 1.99
N PHE A 259 -7.52 10.26 1.23
CA PHE A 259 -6.84 9.44 0.22
C PHE A 259 -7.71 9.16 -1.01
N HIS A 260 -7.53 9.92 -2.09
CA HIS A 260 -8.23 9.73 -3.36
C HIS A 260 -7.33 9.98 -4.57
N GLY A 261 -7.73 9.48 -5.75
CA GLY A 261 -6.91 9.53 -6.96
C GLY A 261 -6.65 10.93 -7.54
N GLY A 262 -7.38 11.96 -7.06
CA GLY A 262 -7.20 13.35 -7.47
C GLY A 262 -6.15 14.13 -6.68
N MET A 263 -5.58 13.54 -5.62
CA MET A 263 -4.56 14.18 -4.80
C MET A 263 -3.19 14.18 -5.48
N GLU A 264 -2.37 15.19 -5.19
CA GLU A 264 -0.96 15.17 -5.56
C GLU A 264 -0.23 14.03 -4.85
N GLN A 265 0.80 13.48 -5.50
CA GLN A 265 1.52 12.32 -4.96
C GLN A 265 2.19 12.62 -3.60
N GLN A 266 2.67 13.85 -3.40
CA GLN A 266 3.29 14.27 -2.14
C GLN A 266 2.26 14.30 -1.00
N ASP A 267 1.04 14.76 -1.26
CA ASP A 267 -0.01 14.81 -0.24
C ASP A 267 -0.54 13.42 0.10
N ARG A 268 -0.66 12.54 -0.91
CA ARG A 268 -0.97 11.13 -0.70
C ARG A 268 0.06 10.47 0.22
N GLU A 269 1.34 10.66 -0.08
CA GLU A 269 2.43 10.12 0.73
C GLU A 269 2.40 10.67 2.16
N ARG A 270 2.17 11.97 2.35
CA ARG A 270 2.04 12.59 3.67
C ARG A 270 0.87 12.03 4.47
N SER A 271 -0.32 11.88 3.87
CA SER A 271 -1.48 11.27 4.53
C SER A 271 -1.17 9.87 5.06
N LEU A 272 -0.51 9.03 4.24
CA LEU A 272 -0.13 7.68 4.64
C LEU A 272 0.95 7.67 5.72
N ILE A 273 1.93 8.57 5.66
CA ILE A 273 2.97 8.70 6.68
C ILE A 273 2.36 9.10 8.02
N LYS A 274 1.50 10.12 8.04
CA LYS A 274 0.80 10.56 9.25
C LYS A 274 -0.05 9.45 9.85
N PHE A 275 -0.67 8.64 9.00
CA PHE A 275 -1.42 7.47 9.47
C PHE A 275 -0.50 6.38 10.06
N ARG A 276 0.58 6.01 9.37
CA ARG A 276 1.58 5.04 9.88
C ARG A 276 2.21 5.47 11.19
N ASN A 277 2.45 6.77 11.35
CA ASN A 277 3.01 7.36 12.56
C ASN A 277 2.00 7.52 13.69
N GLY A 278 0.71 7.26 13.44
CA GLY A 278 -0.37 7.42 14.40
C GLY A 278 -0.87 8.85 14.59
N THR A 279 -0.30 9.84 13.89
CA THR A 279 -0.79 11.23 13.86
C THR A 279 -2.24 11.29 13.42
N TYR A 280 -2.60 10.52 12.39
CA TYR A 280 -3.99 10.25 12.07
C TYR A 280 -4.32 8.80 12.41
N GLN A 281 -5.46 8.59 13.08
CA GLN A 281 -6.03 7.25 13.26
C GLN A 281 -7.04 6.91 12.18
N ILE A 282 -7.49 7.89 11.40
CA ILE A 282 -8.51 7.70 10.38
C ILE A 282 -7.96 8.09 9.01
N ILE A 283 -8.18 7.25 8.01
CA ILE A 283 -8.09 7.62 6.61
C ILE A 283 -9.49 7.58 5.98
N VAL A 284 -9.89 8.67 5.33
CA VAL A 284 -11.08 8.71 4.47
C VAL A 284 -10.64 8.49 3.02
N ALA A 285 -11.10 7.41 2.39
CA ALA A 285 -10.58 6.97 1.10
C ALA A 285 -11.63 6.49 0.10
N THR A 286 -11.27 6.57 -1.18
CA THR A 286 -11.96 5.84 -2.26
C THR A 286 -11.39 4.44 -2.45
N ASP A 287 -12.19 3.53 -3.03
CA ASP A 287 -11.73 2.19 -3.43
C ASP A 287 -10.46 2.22 -4.26
N LEU A 288 -10.41 3.11 -5.26
CA LEU A 288 -9.29 3.17 -6.20
C LEU A 288 -7.99 3.56 -5.49
N ALA A 289 -8.08 4.48 -4.55
CA ALA A 289 -6.92 4.96 -3.84
C ALA A 289 -6.47 3.98 -2.77
N ALA A 290 -7.37 3.37 -1.99
CA ALA A 290 -6.99 2.49 -0.89
C ALA A 290 -6.33 1.15 -1.30
N ARG A 291 -6.08 0.90 -2.59
CA ARG A 291 -5.41 -0.31 -3.08
C ARG A 291 -3.90 -0.20 -3.03
N GLY A 292 -3.27 -1.27 -2.56
CA GLY A 292 -1.82 -1.30 -2.33
C GLY A 292 -1.35 -0.28 -1.29
N ILE A 293 -2.25 0.27 -0.45
CA ILE A 293 -1.81 1.14 0.63
C ILE A 293 -1.03 0.31 1.65
N ASP A 294 0.23 0.67 1.83
CA ASP A 294 1.07 0.13 2.88
C ASP A 294 0.80 0.89 4.18
N VAL A 295 -0.18 0.38 4.93
CA VAL A 295 -0.63 0.91 6.21
C VAL A 295 -0.52 -0.19 7.27
N PRO A 296 -0.37 0.18 8.56
CA PRO A 296 -0.31 -0.78 9.66
C PRO A 296 -1.62 -1.56 9.76
N GLU A 297 -1.66 -2.52 10.68
CA GLU A 297 -2.86 -3.29 10.99
C GLU A 297 -4.07 -2.36 11.21
N ILE A 298 -5.09 -2.50 10.35
CA ILE A 298 -6.32 -1.72 10.43
C ILE A 298 -7.28 -2.48 11.35
N LYS A 299 -7.71 -1.85 12.45
CA LYS A 299 -8.61 -2.47 13.44
C LYS A 299 -10.06 -2.43 13.00
N PHE A 300 -10.44 -1.43 12.22
CA PHE A 300 -11.78 -1.36 11.68
C PHE A 300 -11.87 -0.70 10.30
N ILE A 301 -12.91 -1.08 9.57
CA ILE A 301 -13.33 -0.39 8.34
C ILE A 301 -14.73 0.13 8.55
N ILE A 302 -15.02 1.30 8.00
CA ILE A 302 -16.36 1.87 7.92
C ILE A 302 -16.74 2.03 6.45
N HIS A 303 -17.74 1.29 5.99
CA HIS A 303 -18.40 1.54 4.72
C HIS A 303 -19.39 2.70 4.91
N TYR A 304 -18.90 3.92 4.74
CA TYR A 304 -19.76 5.11 4.75
C TYR A 304 -20.70 5.10 3.53
N GLN A 305 -20.17 4.72 2.37
CA GLN A 305 -20.95 4.36 1.18
C GLN A 305 -20.63 2.92 0.79
N LEU A 306 -21.64 2.12 0.44
CA LEU A 306 -21.42 0.75 -0.03
C LEU A 306 -20.82 0.74 -1.46
N PRO A 307 -19.92 -0.21 -1.77
CA PRO A 307 -19.43 -0.36 -3.14
C PRO A 307 -20.54 -0.84 -4.07
N LYS A 308 -20.35 -0.72 -5.38
CA LYS A 308 -21.35 -1.14 -6.38
C LYS A 308 -21.32 -2.64 -6.62
N HIS A 309 -20.18 -3.28 -6.38
CA HIS A 309 -19.95 -4.68 -6.71
C HIS A 309 -19.34 -5.46 -5.53
N ASP A 310 -19.66 -6.76 -5.48
CA ASP A 310 -19.23 -7.68 -4.43
C ASP A 310 -17.69 -7.76 -4.28
N HIS A 311 -16.97 -7.82 -5.41
CA HIS A 311 -15.50 -7.87 -5.38
C HIS A 311 -14.87 -6.64 -4.71
N GLU A 312 -15.43 -5.44 -4.90
CA GLU A 312 -14.97 -4.23 -4.20
C GLU A 312 -15.20 -4.34 -2.69
N PHE A 313 -16.32 -4.92 -2.26
CA PHE A 313 -16.61 -5.17 -0.85
C PHE A 313 -15.57 -6.11 -0.22
N ILE A 314 -15.25 -7.21 -0.88
CA ILE A 314 -14.18 -8.15 -0.48
C ILE A 314 -12.83 -7.41 -0.41
N HIS A 315 -12.50 -6.57 -1.40
CA HIS A 315 -11.25 -5.82 -1.43
C HIS A 315 -11.11 -4.77 -0.32
N ARG A 316 -12.20 -4.06 0.03
CA ARG A 316 -12.23 -3.16 1.18
C ARG A 316 -11.93 -3.95 2.44
N ASN A 317 -12.70 -5.00 2.68
CA ASN A 317 -12.62 -5.87 3.84
C ASN A 317 -11.26 -6.57 4.01
N GLY A 318 -10.56 -6.84 2.91
CA GLY A 318 -9.19 -7.35 2.93
C GLY A 318 -8.16 -6.39 3.56
N ARG A 319 -8.53 -5.13 3.88
CA ARG A 319 -7.63 -4.16 4.53
C ARG A 319 -7.53 -4.36 6.05
N THR A 320 -8.54 -4.93 6.70
CA THR A 320 -8.57 -5.23 8.15
C THR A 320 -8.18 -6.65 8.51
N ALA A 321 -8.19 -7.57 7.54
CA ALA A 321 -7.91 -8.99 7.73
C ALA A 321 -6.57 -9.40 7.09
N ARG A 322 -5.48 -8.69 7.42
CA ARG A 322 -4.12 -9.18 7.12
C ARG A 322 -3.83 -10.37 8.05
N MET A 323 -3.08 -11.35 7.55
CA MET A 323 -2.66 -12.59 8.23
C MET A 323 -2.64 -12.45 9.78
N HIS A 324 -3.57 -13.11 10.47
CA HIS A 324 -3.76 -13.14 11.94
C HIS A 324 -4.44 -11.93 12.64
N SER A 325 -5.01 -10.95 11.92
CA SER A 325 -5.70 -9.78 12.51
C SER A 325 -7.22 -9.97 12.70
N GLU A 326 -7.73 -9.66 13.90
CA GLU A 326 -9.16 -9.57 14.24
C GLU A 326 -9.67 -8.13 14.00
N GLY A 327 -10.00 -7.80 12.75
CA GLY A 327 -10.60 -6.51 12.41
C GLY A 327 -12.12 -6.59 12.22
N THR A 328 -12.84 -5.49 12.48
CA THR A 328 -14.31 -5.40 12.29
C THR A 328 -14.65 -4.47 11.13
N ALA A 329 -15.50 -4.93 10.21
CA ALA A 329 -16.06 -4.08 9.16
C ALA A 329 -17.46 -3.59 9.58
N TYR A 330 -17.66 -2.28 9.58
CA TYR A 330 -18.91 -1.62 9.91
C TYR A 330 -19.56 -1.08 8.64
N VAL A 331 -20.85 -1.34 8.47
CA VAL A 331 -21.66 -0.81 7.36
C VAL A 331 -22.64 0.20 7.91
N LEU A 332 -22.54 1.46 7.47
CA LEU A 332 -23.49 2.51 7.88
C LEU A 332 -24.69 2.46 6.93
N ILE A 333 -25.85 2.14 7.50
CA ILE A 333 -27.10 1.94 6.76
C ILE A 333 -28.07 3.01 7.22
N SER A 334 -28.58 3.82 6.29
CA SER A 334 -29.67 4.75 6.58
C SER A 334 -31.05 4.10 6.43
N GLU A 335 -32.06 4.67 7.09
CA GLU A 335 -33.45 4.23 6.93
C GLU A 335 -33.88 4.23 5.45
N ASN A 336 -34.31 3.06 4.96
CA ASN A 336 -34.74 2.83 3.57
C ASN A 336 -33.62 2.93 2.51
N GLU A 337 -32.35 2.76 2.88
CA GLU A 337 -31.26 2.65 1.90
C GLU A 337 -31.39 1.35 1.09
N TYR A 338 -31.27 1.44 -0.24
CA TYR A 338 -31.19 0.24 -1.07
C TYR A 338 -29.85 -0.45 -0.83
N LEU A 339 -29.91 -1.73 -0.49
CA LEU A 339 -28.74 -2.55 -0.23
C LEU A 339 -28.49 -3.49 -1.42
N PRO A 340 -27.26 -3.57 -1.94
CA PRO A 340 -26.92 -4.55 -2.96
C PRO A 340 -27.15 -5.99 -2.47
N ASP A 341 -27.49 -6.92 -3.37
CA ASP A 341 -27.84 -8.31 -3.03
C ASP A 341 -26.73 -9.09 -2.28
N PHE A 342 -25.47 -8.66 -2.42
CA PHE A 342 -24.33 -9.24 -1.71
C PHE A 342 -24.20 -8.75 -0.26
N ILE A 343 -24.90 -7.67 0.11
CA ILE A 343 -25.03 -7.18 1.48
C ILE A 343 -26.30 -7.81 2.06
N ARG A 344 -26.12 -8.69 3.05
CA ARG A 344 -27.23 -9.35 3.76
C ARG A 344 -27.23 -8.89 5.23
N PRO A 345 -27.89 -7.76 5.56
CA PRO A 345 -27.89 -7.21 6.91
C PRO A 345 -28.44 -8.17 7.95
N ASP A 346 -29.39 -9.03 7.57
CA ASP A 346 -29.97 -10.03 8.47
C ASP A 346 -28.93 -11.04 8.98
N HIS A 347 -27.78 -11.14 8.29
CA HIS A 347 -26.66 -11.98 8.70
C HIS A 347 -25.60 -11.19 9.49
N PHE A 348 -25.74 -9.87 9.58
CA PHE A 348 -24.81 -8.99 10.28
C PHE A 348 -25.38 -8.60 11.64
N ARG A 349 -24.52 -8.57 12.66
CA ARG A 349 -24.94 -8.11 13.99
C ARG A 349 -25.02 -6.59 13.99
N GLU A 350 -26.12 -6.03 14.48
CA GLU A 350 -26.24 -4.60 14.71
C GLU A 350 -25.32 -4.17 15.87
N GLU A 351 -24.51 -3.14 15.63
CA GLU A 351 -23.70 -2.48 16.65
C GLU A 351 -24.45 -1.24 17.15
N LEU A 352 -24.79 -1.26 18.44
CA LEU A 352 -25.39 -0.11 19.11
C LEU A 352 -24.30 0.90 19.48
N VAL A 353 -24.19 1.96 18.70
CA VAL A 353 -23.28 3.08 18.96
C VAL A 353 -23.82 3.92 20.11
N LYS A 354 -23.02 4.11 21.16
CA LYS A 354 -23.39 4.99 22.27
C LYS A 354 -23.24 6.45 21.85
N GLN A 355 -24.33 7.20 21.88
CA GLN A 355 -24.30 8.66 21.70
C GLN A 355 -23.79 9.30 22.99
N ASP A 356 -22.48 9.47 23.11
CA ASP A 356 -21.91 10.24 24.21
C ASP A 356 -21.67 11.70 23.76
N LYS A 357 -22.65 12.55 24.05
CA LYS A 357 -22.63 14.00 23.71
C LYS A 357 -21.51 14.77 24.41
N GLY A 358 -20.77 14.14 25.33
CA GLY A 358 -19.60 14.72 26.01
C GLY A 358 -18.27 14.07 25.62
N TYR A 359 -18.24 13.14 24.66
CA TYR A 359 -16.99 12.48 24.26
C TYR A 359 -16.09 13.43 23.49
N VAL A 360 -14.92 13.68 24.06
CA VAL A 360 -13.80 14.33 23.36
C VAL A 360 -12.88 13.21 22.88
N GLN A 361 -12.72 13.06 21.57
CA GLN A 361 -11.72 12.16 20.99
C GLN A 361 -10.37 12.44 21.66
N PRO A 362 -9.65 11.42 22.14
CA PRO A 362 -8.28 11.59 22.57
C PRO A 362 -7.50 12.23 21.42
N VAL A 363 -6.90 13.39 21.64
CA VAL A 363 -5.96 13.98 20.68
C VAL A 363 -4.91 12.92 20.38
N SER A 364 -4.53 12.78 19.10
CA SER A 364 -3.51 11.81 18.73
C SER A 364 -2.29 11.99 19.65
N THR A 365 -1.83 10.87 20.22
CA THR A 365 -0.66 10.90 21.10
C THR A 365 0.64 11.16 20.32
N TRP A 366 0.58 11.14 18.98
CA TRP A 366 1.74 11.23 18.09
C TRP A 366 1.60 12.39 17.11
N GLU A 367 2.69 13.10 16.89
CA GLU A 367 2.83 14.10 15.83
C GLU A 367 3.92 13.66 14.85
N THR A 368 3.75 14.03 13.58
CA THR A 368 4.71 13.69 12.54
C THR A 368 5.54 14.92 12.19
N LEU A 369 6.85 14.79 12.30
CA LEU A 369 7.80 15.83 11.92
C LEU A 369 8.45 15.49 10.59
N TYR A 370 8.64 16.51 9.77
CA TYR A 370 9.38 16.48 8.52
C TYR A 370 10.81 16.99 8.71
N ILE A 371 11.74 16.33 8.02
CA ILE A 371 13.17 16.66 8.03
C ILE A 371 13.65 16.79 6.58
N THR A 372 14.27 17.92 6.23
CA THR A 372 14.75 18.21 4.85
C THR A 372 15.95 17.36 4.39
N GLY A 373 16.36 16.32 5.12
CA GLY A 373 17.53 15.49 4.83
C GLY A 373 17.17 14.02 4.70
N GLY A 374 17.77 13.33 3.72
CA GLY A 374 17.46 11.94 3.40
C GLY A 374 18.68 11.10 3.03
N ARG A 375 18.46 9.98 2.34
CA ARG A 375 19.52 9.01 1.98
C ARG A 375 20.60 9.61 1.09
N ARG A 376 20.25 10.51 0.17
CA ARG A 376 21.22 11.21 -0.71
C ARG A 376 22.23 12.02 0.09
N ASP A 377 21.85 12.47 1.27
CA ASP A 377 22.71 13.18 2.20
C ASP A 377 23.50 12.26 3.15
N LYS A 378 23.42 10.94 2.93
CA LYS A 378 24.01 9.88 3.77
C LYS A 378 23.47 9.87 5.21
N ILE A 379 22.22 10.29 5.38
CA ILE A 379 21.52 10.26 6.66
C ILE A 379 20.85 8.89 6.83
N SER A 380 21.11 8.23 7.96
CA SER A 380 20.53 6.95 8.35
C SER A 380 19.47 7.09 9.45
N LYS A 381 18.68 6.04 9.70
CA LYS A 381 17.67 6.04 10.78
C LYS A 381 18.31 6.28 12.15
N GLY A 382 19.48 5.70 12.39
CA GLY A 382 20.24 5.89 13.62
C GLY A 382 20.76 7.33 13.81
N ASP A 383 21.05 8.04 12.72
CA ASP A 383 21.45 9.45 12.80
C ASP A 383 20.28 10.33 13.25
N ILE A 384 19.09 10.10 12.69
CA ILE A 384 17.87 10.82 13.09
C ILE A 384 17.51 10.47 14.54
N ALA A 385 17.50 9.19 14.91
CA ALA A 385 17.25 8.78 16.29
C ALA A 385 18.23 9.45 17.26
N GLY A 386 19.53 9.48 16.92
CA GLY A 386 20.55 10.15 17.72
C GLY A 386 20.31 11.67 17.87
N LEU A 387 19.87 12.35 16.82
CA LEU A 387 19.52 13.77 16.88
C LEU A 387 18.37 14.02 17.87
N PHE A 388 17.30 13.24 17.77
CA PHE A 388 16.09 13.42 18.56
C PHE A 388 16.24 13.00 20.02
N LEU A 389 16.96 11.91 20.30
CA LEU A 389 17.20 11.46 21.67
C LEU A 389 18.23 12.33 22.40
N LYS A 390 19.35 12.68 21.73
CA LYS A 390 20.46 13.39 22.41
C LYS A 390 20.28 14.90 22.43
N GLN A 391 19.90 15.49 21.31
CA GLN A 391 19.73 16.95 21.19
C GLN A 391 18.28 17.36 21.39
N GLY A 392 17.33 16.57 20.89
CA GLY A 392 15.90 16.79 21.11
C GLY A 392 15.42 16.47 22.52
N GLY A 393 16.21 15.72 23.31
CA GLY A 393 15.89 15.39 24.69
C GLY A 393 14.72 14.42 24.85
N LEU A 394 14.41 13.64 23.80
CA LEU A 394 13.37 12.62 23.85
C LEU A 394 13.84 11.36 24.57
N GLU A 395 12.93 10.71 25.28
CA GLU A 395 13.08 9.33 25.72
C GLU A 395 12.78 8.35 24.57
N ASN A 396 13.18 7.08 24.71
CA ASN A 396 13.02 6.09 23.64
C ASN A 396 11.53 5.85 23.32
N GLU A 397 10.67 5.90 24.32
CA GLU A 397 9.23 5.71 24.26
C GLU A 397 8.51 6.92 23.63
N GLU A 398 9.20 8.06 23.57
CA GLU A 398 8.68 9.30 23.00
C GLU A 398 9.03 9.48 21.51
N LEU A 399 9.89 8.61 20.99
CA LEU A 399 10.33 8.56 19.60
C LEU A 399 9.72 7.35 18.90
N GLY A 400 8.90 7.59 17.87
CA GLY A 400 8.22 6.55 17.12
C GLY A 400 8.93 6.19 15.82
N LEU A 401 8.14 5.82 14.81
CA LEU A 401 8.64 5.38 13.51
C LEU A 401 9.47 6.46 12.81
N ILE A 402 10.61 6.06 12.24
CA ILE A 402 11.46 6.90 11.39
C ILE A 402 11.42 6.36 9.96
N GLU A 403 10.91 7.17 9.05
CA GLU A 403 10.81 6.87 7.63
C GLU A 403 11.75 7.77 6.83
N ILE A 404 12.77 7.19 6.18
CA ILE A 404 13.76 7.94 5.40
C ILE A 404 13.52 7.73 3.90
N LYS A 405 13.34 8.85 3.20
CA LYS A 405 13.23 8.95 1.74
C LYS A 405 14.57 9.40 1.13
N GLN A 406 14.60 9.56 -0.19
CA GLN A 406 15.81 9.97 -0.91
C GLN A 406 16.32 11.34 -0.47
N ASP A 407 15.43 12.33 -0.41
CA ASP A 407 15.77 13.74 -0.16
C ASP A 407 15.27 14.28 1.20
N CYS A 408 14.44 13.51 1.91
CA CYS A 408 13.85 13.90 3.18
C CYS A 408 13.65 12.70 4.12
N ALA A 409 13.19 12.98 5.33
CA ALA A 409 12.75 11.98 6.30
C ALA A 409 11.56 12.48 7.11
N PHE A 410 10.87 11.53 7.73
CA PHE A 410 9.72 11.76 8.59
C PHE A 410 9.93 10.99 9.90
N VAL A 411 9.51 11.59 11.01
CA VAL A 411 9.67 10.98 12.34
C VAL A 411 8.42 11.23 13.18
N ALA A 412 7.91 10.17 13.80
CA ALA A 412 6.85 10.27 14.79
C ALA A 412 7.44 10.66 16.16
N VAL A 413 6.83 11.61 16.85
CA VAL A 413 7.18 12.00 18.22
C VAL A 413 5.93 12.17 19.07
N LYS A 414 6.02 12.07 20.40
CA LYS A 414 4.87 12.37 21.26
C LYS A 414 4.40 13.80 21.07
N ALA A 415 3.09 13.99 20.88
CA ALA A 415 2.48 15.28 20.55
C ALA A 415 2.89 16.39 21.52
N GLN A 416 2.92 16.09 22.82
CA GLN A 416 3.29 17.02 23.90
C GLN A 416 4.75 17.51 23.83
N LYS A 417 5.62 16.79 23.10
CA LYS A 417 7.05 17.10 22.95
C LYS A 417 7.39 17.74 21.60
N ALA A 418 6.46 17.76 20.65
CA ALA A 418 6.72 18.13 19.26
C ALA A 418 7.36 19.53 19.15
N ASP A 419 6.75 20.55 19.76
CA ASP A 419 7.23 21.94 19.69
C ASP A 419 8.62 22.13 20.31
N GLU A 420 8.84 21.50 21.47
CA GLU A 420 10.14 21.56 22.16
C GLU A 420 11.24 20.91 21.33
N VAL A 421 10.98 19.71 20.81
CA VAL A 421 11.92 18.97 19.98
C VAL A 421 12.23 19.71 18.69
N ILE A 422 11.23 20.30 18.03
CA ILE A 422 11.44 21.15 16.85
C ILE A 422 12.37 22.30 17.21
N ARG A 423 12.11 23.01 18.32
CA ARG A 423 12.95 24.14 18.75
C ARG A 423 14.41 23.73 18.97
N LEU A 424 14.64 22.56 19.58
CA LEU A 424 15.98 22.06 19.91
C LEU A 424 16.72 21.48 18.71
N THR A 425 16.01 20.87 17.75
CA THR A 425 16.61 20.12 16.63
C THR A 425 16.59 20.87 15.31
N ASN A 426 15.74 21.87 15.13
CA ASN A 426 15.66 22.62 13.88
C ASN A 426 16.97 23.38 13.60
N ASN A 427 17.37 23.46 12.33
CA ASN A 427 18.62 24.05 11.88
C ASN A 427 19.90 23.38 12.42
N SER A 428 19.80 22.18 12.99
CA SER A 428 20.94 21.38 13.41
C SER A 428 21.72 20.79 12.23
N LYS A 429 22.97 20.40 12.49
CA LYS A 429 23.81 19.72 11.50
C LYS A 429 23.69 18.22 11.70
N LEU A 430 23.16 17.52 10.70
CA LEU A 430 23.10 16.06 10.65
C LEU A 430 24.06 15.56 9.56
N LYS A 431 25.13 14.88 9.97
CA LYS A 431 26.29 14.57 9.12
C LYS A 431 26.88 15.84 8.47
N LYS A 432 26.80 15.95 7.14
CA LYS A 432 27.32 17.09 6.37
C LYS A 432 26.23 18.10 5.99
N LYS A 433 24.96 17.83 6.30
CA LYS A 433 23.83 18.66 5.91
C LYS A 433 23.25 19.41 7.10
N LYS A 434 22.91 20.68 6.90
CA LYS A 434 22.04 21.42 7.82
C LYS A 434 20.60 21.04 7.52
N VAL A 435 19.91 20.46 8.51
CA VAL A 435 18.52 19.99 8.35
C VAL A 435 17.55 21.00 8.97
N ARG A 436 16.38 21.17 8.33
CA ARG A 436 15.24 21.85 8.94
C ARG A 436 14.27 20.80 9.43
N VAL A 437 13.71 21.03 10.61
CA VAL A 437 12.71 20.19 11.25
C VAL A 437 11.44 21.01 11.43
N SER A 438 10.30 20.47 11.01
CA SER A 438 9.00 21.14 11.11
C SER A 438 7.87 20.13 11.30
N LEU A 439 6.78 20.56 11.94
CA LEU A 439 5.52 19.82 11.94
C LEU A 439 4.95 19.78 10.52
N ILE A 440 4.21 18.72 10.17
CA ILE A 440 3.50 18.62 8.89
C ILE A 440 2.06 18.22 9.06
#